data_AF-H2YWJ9-F1
#
_entry.id   AF-H2YWJ9-F1
#
_cell.length_a   1.000
_cell.length_b   1.000
_cell.length_c   1.000
_cell.angle_alpha   90.00
_cell.angle_beta   90.00
_cell.angle_gamma   90.00
#
_symmetry.space_group_name_H-M   'P 1'
#
loop_
_entity.id
_entity.type
_entity.pdbx_description
1 polymer ?
#
loop_
_entity_poly.entity_id
_entity_poly.type
_entity_poly.pdbx_seq_one_letter_code
_entity_poly.pdbx_strand_id
1 'polypeptide(L)'
;MSGSLLMVNLDPTSEQYRRTVRLFHTTGPGFQVIKVEQIQNQTLYRQYAAKREEVRNHVTQGVQVEQELFHGTTEDVCEKIWKGGFNRSYAGKNGEKVPDLEMEYIFPPVPNTLTRLLDMLP
;
A
#
# COMPACT_ATOMS: atom_id res chain seq x y z
N MET A 1 7.47 6.92 -27.94
CA MET A 1 6.15 6.58 -27.36
C MET A 1 6.27 6.67 -25.84
N SER A 2 5.90 7.79 -25.24
CA SER A 2 6.08 8.06 -23.80
C SER A 2 4.70 8.33 -23.21
N GLY A 3 4.18 7.42 -22.37
CA GLY A 3 2.83 7.57 -21.82
C GLY A 3 2.26 6.40 -21.01
N SER A 4 3.09 5.53 -20.43
CA SER A 4 2.60 4.37 -19.64
C SER A 4 2.62 4.58 -18.13
N LEU A 5 3.21 5.68 -17.65
CA LEU A 5 3.46 5.94 -16.23
C LEU A 5 3.34 7.43 -15.91
N LEU A 6 2.42 7.78 -15.01
CA LEU A 6 2.24 9.13 -14.48
C LEU A 6 2.19 9.09 -12.94
N MET A 7 2.74 10.11 -12.30
CA MET A 7 2.55 10.38 -10.88
C MET A 7 1.78 11.68 -10.74
N VAL A 8 0.62 11.62 -10.08
CA VAL A 8 -0.28 12.76 -9.94
C VAL A 8 -0.40 13.11 -8.47
N ASN A 9 -0.05 14.35 -8.11
CA ASN A 9 -0.31 14.87 -6.77
C ASN A 9 -1.81 14.95 -6.53
N LEU A 10 -2.30 14.30 -5.48
CA LEU A 10 -3.70 14.38 -5.11
C LEU A 10 -3.97 15.69 -4.36
N ASP A 11 -5.04 16.36 -4.76
CA ASP A 11 -5.53 17.54 -4.06
C ASP A 11 -5.99 17.14 -2.64
N PRO A 12 -5.52 17.83 -1.57
CA PRO A 12 -5.94 17.56 -0.19
C PRO A 12 -7.47 17.60 0.04
N THR A 13 -8.19 18.35 -0.80
CA THR A 13 -9.65 18.46 -0.76
C THR A 13 -10.37 17.28 -1.43
N SER A 14 -9.66 16.52 -2.26
CA SER A 14 -10.22 15.38 -2.98
C SER A 14 -10.65 14.26 -2.03
N GLU A 15 -11.71 13.54 -2.41
CA GLU A 15 -12.17 12.38 -1.65
C GLU A 15 -11.09 11.31 -1.54
N GLN A 16 -10.35 11.09 -2.63
CA GLN A 16 -9.32 10.07 -2.70
C GLN A 16 -8.16 10.37 -1.74
N TYR A 17 -7.71 11.62 -1.65
CA TYR A 17 -6.72 12.04 -0.65
C TYR A 17 -7.24 11.77 0.77
N ARG A 18 -8.45 12.25 1.09
CA ARG A 18 -9.04 12.11 2.44
C ARG A 18 -9.22 10.64 2.85
N ARG A 19 -9.63 9.77 1.93
CA ARG A 19 -9.74 8.32 2.17
C ARG A 19 -8.36 7.73 2.51
N THR A 20 -7.35 8.00 1.69
CA THR A 20 -6.00 7.47 1.89
C THR A 20 -5.40 7.93 3.22
N VAL A 21 -5.52 9.22 3.54
CA VAL A 21 -5.02 9.78 4.81
C VAL A 21 -5.77 9.19 6.01
N ARG A 22 -7.09 9.00 5.92
CA ARG A 22 -7.88 8.36 6.98
C ARG A 22 -7.45 6.91 7.23
N LEU A 23 -7.27 6.13 6.16
CA LEU A 23 -6.79 4.75 6.27
C LEU A 23 -5.40 4.71 6.93
N PHE A 24 -4.49 5.59 6.51
CA PHE A 24 -3.15 5.68 7.08
C PHE A 24 -3.16 6.03 8.57
N HIS A 25 -3.97 7.01 8.99
CA HIS A 25 -4.09 7.37 10.40
C HIS A 25 -4.82 6.36 11.28
N THR A 26 -5.44 5.33 10.68
CA THR A 26 -6.04 4.24 11.48
C THR A 26 -4.95 3.46 12.23
N THR A 27 -3.77 3.32 11.62
CA THR A 27 -2.63 2.58 12.19
C THR A 27 -1.43 3.45 12.53
N GLY A 28 -1.38 4.70 12.03
CA GLY A 28 -0.33 5.68 12.32
C GLY A 28 -0.90 7.03 12.78
N PRO A 29 -1.63 7.09 13.92
CA PRO A 29 -2.07 8.36 14.48
C PRO A 29 -0.85 9.15 14.97
N GLY A 30 -0.63 10.36 14.44
CA GLY A 30 0.46 11.26 14.88
C GLY A 30 1.51 11.61 13.83
N PHE A 31 1.54 10.90 12.70
CA PHE A 31 2.37 11.31 11.57
C PHE A 31 1.73 12.49 10.83
N GLN A 32 2.55 13.41 10.32
CA GLN A 32 2.07 14.45 9.41
C GLN A 32 2.18 13.96 7.97
N VAL A 33 1.07 13.95 7.22
CA VAL A 33 1.08 13.60 5.80
C VAL A 33 1.52 14.82 4.98
N ILE A 34 2.72 14.77 4.41
CA ILE A 34 3.28 15.86 3.60
C ILE A 34 2.74 15.85 2.18
N LYS A 35 2.61 14.67 1.58
CA LYS A 35 2.24 14.50 0.17
C LYS A 35 1.54 13.16 -0.05
N VAL A 36 0.59 13.13 -0.97
CA VAL A 36 -0.02 11.89 -1.47
C VAL A 36 -0.01 11.95 -3.00
N GLU A 37 0.63 10.97 -3.62
CA GLU A 37 0.72 10.84 -5.06
C GLU A 37 0.02 9.57 -5.53
N GLN A 38 -0.84 9.72 -6.55
CA GLN A 38 -1.43 8.60 -7.24
C GLN A 38 -0.50 8.16 -8.38
N ILE A 39 -0.12 6.89 -8.35
CA ILE A 39 0.68 6.25 -9.40
C ILE A 39 -0.29 5.68 -10.45
N GLN A 40 -0.13 6.10 -11.69
CA GLN A 40 -0.88 5.63 -12.84
C GLN A 40 0.06 4.87 -13.77
N ASN A 41 0.31 3.59 -13.49
CA ASN A 41 1.12 2.70 -14.32
C ASN A 41 0.22 1.73 -15.10
N GLN A 42 -0.05 2.04 -16.37
CA GLN A 42 -1.01 1.27 -17.17
C GLN A 42 -0.55 -0.18 -17.42
N THR A 43 0.76 -0.40 -17.54
CA THR A 43 1.34 -1.73 -17.77
C THR A 43 1.17 -2.61 -16.54
N LEU A 44 1.58 -2.12 -15.37
CA LEU A 44 1.44 -2.86 -14.12
C LEU A 44 -0.04 -3.09 -13.77
N TYR A 45 -0.90 -2.11 -14.04
CA TYR A 45 -2.35 -2.27 -13.83
C TYR A 45 -2.94 -3.39 -14.68
N ARG A 46 -2.55 -3.51 -15.96
CA ARG A 46 -3.02 -4.60 -16.84
C ARG A 46 -2.56 -5.96 -16.33
N GLN A 47 -1.31 -6.09 -15.90
CA GLN A 47 -0.77 -7.32 -15.33
C GLN A 47 -1.53 -7.71 -14.04
N TYR A 48 -1.75 -6.73 -13.16
CA TYR A 48 -2.55 -6.90 -11.95
C TYR A 48 -3.98 -7.35 -12.27
N ALA A 49 -4.67 -6.68 -13.19
CA ALA A 49 -6.05 -6.98 -13.54
C ALA A 49 -6.20 -8.40 -14.12
N ALA A 50 -5.25 -8.83 -14.97
CA ALA A 50 -5.22 -10.18 -15.51
C ALA A 50 -5.02 -11.23 -14.38
N LYS A 51 -4.06 -11.00 -13.48
CA LYS A 51 -3.81 -11.92 -12.36
C LYS A 51 -4.97 -11.99 -11.38
N ARG A 52 -5.62 -10.85 -11.13
CA ARG A 52 -6.83 -10.78 -10.30
C ARG A 52 -7.94 -11.66 -10.85
N GLU A 53 -8.19 -11.60 -12.16
CA GLU A 53 -9.22 -12.41 -12.80
C GLU A 53 -8.89 -13.90 -12.74
N GLU A 54 -7.62 -14.25 -13.00
CA GLU A 54 -7.12 -15.61 -12.84
C GLU A 54 -7.40 -16.14 -11.42
N VAL A 55 -6.99 -15.39 -10.38
CA VAL A 55 -7.23 -15.78 -8.97
C VAL A 55 -8.71 -15.88 -8.66
N ARG A 56 -9.53 -14.94 -9.14
CA ARG A 56 -10.98 -14.95 -8.93
C ARG A 56 -11.63 -16.22 -9.48
N ASN A 57 -11.17 -16.71 -10.63
CA ASN A 57 -11.67 -17.94 -11.24
C ASN A 57 -11.26 -19.22 -10.51
N HIS A 58 -10.29 -19.14 -9.59
CA HIS A 58 -9.81 -20.27 -8.80
C HIS A 58 -10.33 -20.30 -7.36
N VAL A 59 -11.03 -19.25 -6.89
CA VAL A 59 -11.61 -19.20 -5.55
C VAL A 59 -13.12 -19.43 -5.59
N THR A 60 -13.69 -19.87 -4.46
CA THR A 60 -15.14 -19.98 -4.31
C THR A 60 -15.79 -18.61 -4.48
N GLN A 61 -16.95 -18.57 -5.14
CA GLN A 61 -17.71 -17.36 -5.33
C GLN A 61 -18.01 -16.68 -3.98
N GLY A 62 -17.72 -15.38 -3.89
CA GLY A 62 -17.92 -14.58 -2.67
C GLY A 62 -16.66 -14.39 -1.80
N VAL A 63 -15.54 -15.05 -2.12
CA VAL A 63 -14.26 -14.81 -1.44
C VAL A 63 -13.65 -13.48 -1.90
N GLN A 64 -13.21 -12.64 -0.96
CA GLN A 64 -12.44 -11.43 -1.25
C GLN A 64 -11.01 -11.79 -1.63
N VAL A 65 -10.59 -11.39 -2.84
CA VAL A 65 -9.25 -11.68 -3.41
C VAL A 65 -8.32 -10.45 -3.43
N GLU A 66 -8.83 -9.29 -3.03
CA GLU A 66 -8.11 -8.02 -3.00
C GLU A 66 -8.18 -7.40 -1.60
N GLN A 67 -7.07 -6.82 -1.16
CA GLN A 67 -6.97 -6.03 0.07
C GLN A 67 -6.11 -4.80 -0.20
N GLU A 68 -6.44 -3.68 0.45
CA GLU A 68 -5.60 -2.47 0.48
C GLU A 68 -4.64 -2.60 1.66
N LEU A 69 -3.33 -2.59 1.40
CA LEU A 69 -2.27 -2.77 2.40
C LEU A 69 -1.23 -1.67 2.28
N PHE A 70 -0.59 -1.32 3.40
CA PHE A 70 0.52 -0.37 3.43
C PHE A 70 1.87 -1.09 3.29
N HIS A 71 2.81 -0.46 2.58
CA HIS A 71 4.18 -0.93 2.43
C HIS A 71 5.16 0.22 2.64
N GLY A 72 5.88 0.19 3.77
CA GLY A 72 6.97 1.12 4.04
C GLY A 72 8.23 0.72 3.26
N THR A 73 8.90 1.71 2.67
CA THR A 73 10.13 1.48 1.90
C THR A 73 11.00 2.73 1.94
N THR A 74 12.28 2.58 1.59
CA THR A 74 13.22 3.68 1.46
C THR A 74 13.05 4.39 0.12
N GLU A 75 13.48 5.66 0.04
CA GLU A 75 13.33 6.48 -1.17
C GLU A 75 13.98 5.83 -2.41
N ASP A 76 15.15 5.21 -2.25
CA ASP A 76 15.88 4.55 -3.35
C ASP A 76 15.17 3.32 -3.94
N VAL A 77 14.27 2.71 -3.16
CA VAL A 77 13.47 1.56 -3.58
C VAL A 77 12.09 2.01 -4.05
N CYS A 78 11.57 3.11 -3.51
CA CYS A 78 10.28 3.69 -3.91
C CYS A 78 10.20 3.89 -5.43
N GLU A 79 11.24 4.48 -6.04
CA GLU A 79 11.31 4.69 -7.49
C GLU A 79 11.24 3.40 -8.30
N LYS A 80 11.93 2.37 -7.84
CA LYS A 80 11.94 1.06 -8.51
C LYS A 80 10.57 0.41 -8.44
N ILE A 81 9.87 0.55 -7.32
CA ILE A 81 8.53 -0.02 -7.11
C ILE A 81 7.51 0.62 -8.04
N TRP A 82 7.40 1.96 -8.10
CA TRP A 82 6.35 2.58 -8.91
C TRP A 82 6.61 2.49 -10.42
N LYS A 83 7.87 2.27 -10.84
CA LYS A 83 8.24 1.97 -12.23
C LYS A 83 8.04 0.51 -12.61
N GLY A 84 8.54 -0.42 -11.80
CA GLY A 84 8.73 -1.83 -12.15
C GLY A 84 7.90 -2.83 -11.33
N GLY A 85 7.12 -2.35 -10.36
CA GLY A 85 6.39 -3.20 -9.42
C GLY A 85 7.24 -3.70 -8.26
N PHE A 86 6.61 -4.44 -7.35
CA PHE A 86 7.30 -5.02 -6.20
C PHE A 86 8.20 -6.18 -6.62
N ASN A 87 9.45 -6.18 -6.14
CA ASN A 87 10.41 -7.24 -6.38
C ASN A 87 11.06 -7.69 -5.06
N ARG A 88 11.04 -9.00 -4.80
CA ARG A 88 11.68 -9.59 -3.62
C ARG A 88 13.19 -9.33 -3.55
N SER A 89 13.86 -9.08 -4.68
CA SER A 89 15.27 -8.73 -4.70
C SER A 89 15.57 -7.35 -4.11
N TYR A 90 14.54 -6.54 -3.82
CA TYR A 90 14.69 -5.27 -3.11
C TYR A 90 14.70 -5.45 -1.59
N ALA A 91 14.34 -6.63 -1.08
CA ALA A 91 14.42 -6.95 0.33
C ALA A 91 15.87 -7.17 0.78
N GLY A 92 16.12 -7.12 2.09
CA GLY A 92 17.43 -7.40 2.70
C GLY A 92 18.10 -6.20 3.38
N LYS A 93 17.58 -4.98 3.20
CA LYS A 93 18.05 -3.79 3.94
C LYS A 93 17.41 -3.62 5.32
N ASN A 94 16.25 -4.23 5.56
CA ASN A 94 15.42 -3.99 6.75
C ASN A 94 15.48 -5.14 7.78
N GLY A 95 16.56 -5.92 7.77
CA GLY A 95 16.77 -7.07 8.68
C GLY A 95 18.02 -6.98 9.56
N GLU A 96 18.85 -5.95 9.39
CA GLU A 96 20.02 -5.71 10.24
C GLU A 96 19.62 -4.85 11.44
N LYS A 97 19.87 -5.35 12.65
CA LYS A 97 19.67 -4.60 13.90
C LYS A 97 20.43 -3.29 13.81
N VAL A 98 19.72 -2.17 13.84
CA VAL A 98 20.35 -0.85 13.96
C VAL A 98 20.85 -0.72 15.40
N PRO A 99 22.16 -0.51 15.64
CA PRO A 99 22.66 -0.19 16.98
C PRO A 99 22.07 1.14 17.41
N ASP A 100 21.62 1.20 18.66
CA ASP A 100 21.03 2.38 19.30
C ASP A 100 21.77 3.68 18.94
N LEU A 101 21.19 4.49 18.03
CA LEU A 101 21.46 5.92 17.83
C LEU A 101 20.49 6.46 16.76
N GLU A 102 19.69 7.47 17.13
CA GLU A 102 18.71 8.21 16.31
C GLU A 102 17.53 7.35 15.78
N MET A 103 16.56 7.12 16.67
CA MET A 103 15.31 6.39 16.40
C MET A 103 14.39 7.14 15.41
N GLU A 104 14.49 6.84 14.12
CA GLU A 104 13.33 6.95 13.23
C GLU A 104 12.46 5.70 13.42
N TYR A 105 11.31 5.91 14.07
CA TYR A 105 10.40 4.94 14.68
C TYR A 105 10.19 3.63 13.89
N ILE A 106 10.74 2.53 14.40
CA ILE A 106 10.46 1.16 13.94
C ILE A 106 9.07 0.76 14.45
N PHE A 107 8.13 0.48 13.54
CA PHE A 107 6.75 0.10 13.88
C PHE A 107 6.67 -1.12 14.82
N PRO A 108 5.73 -1.13 15.78
CA PRO A 108 5.47 -2.29 16.64
C PRO A 108 4.84 -3.47 15.87
N PRO A 109 4.89 -4.71 16.42
CA PRO A 109 4.25 -5.87 15.83
C PRO A 109 2.74 -5.65 15.72
N VAL A 110 2.19 -5.88 14.53
CA VAL A 110 0.75 -5.79 14.26
C VAL A 110 0.02 -6.84 15.11
N PRO A 111 -0.92 -6.46 15.99
CA PRO A 111 -1.78 -7.42 16.65
C PRO A 111 -2.71 -8.04 15.60
N ASN A 112 -2.66 -9.37 15.46
CA ASN A 112 -3.71 -10.12 14.81
C ASN A 112 -5.00 -10.00 15.63
N THR A 113 -5.91 -9.07 15.32
CA THR A 113 -7.33 -9.23 15.69
C THR A 113 -8.26 -8.26 14.93
N LEU A 114 -9.27 -8.82 14.25
CA LEU A 114 -10.72 -8.65 14.52
C LEU A 114 -11.48 -9.06 13.25
N THR A 115 -12.06 -10.27 13.21
CA THR A 115 -13.41 -10.56 13.71
C THR A 115 -14.43 -9.57 13.14
N ARG A 116 -15.17 -10.05 12.14
CA ARG A 116 -16.37 -9.38 11.62
C ARG A 116 -17.39 -9.29 12.75
N LEU A 117 -17.66 -8.07 13.19
CA LEU A 117 -18.93 -7.65 13.78
C LEU A 117 -20.02 -7.88 12.72
N LEU A 118 -20.58 -9.09 12.72
CA LEU A 118 -22.00 -9.29 12.47
C LEU A 118 -22.73 -8.64 13.67
N ASP A 119 -23.91 -8.06 13.42
CA ASP A 119 -24.83 -7.43 14.39
C ASP A 119 -24.85 -5.89 14.42
N MET A 120 -24.91 -5.25 13.25
CA MET A 120 -25.73 -4.04 13.11
C MET A 120 -26.91 -4.30 12.18
N LEU A 121 -27.94 -4.91 12.78
CA LEU A 121 -29.36 -4.62 12.54
C LEU A 121 -29.91 -4.17 13.91
N PRO A 122 -30.92 -3.30 13.99
CA PRO A 122 -32.17 -3.32 13.21
C PRO A 122 -32.12 -2.62 11.84
#